data_AF-A0A5C4P3P1-F1
#
_entry.id   AF-A0A5C4P3P1-F1
#
_cell.length_a   1.000
_cell.length_b   1.000
_cell.length_c   1.000
_cell.angle_alpha   90.00
_cell.angle_beta   90.00
_cell.angle_gamma   90.00
#
_symmetry.space_group_name_H-M   'P 1'
#
loop_
_entity.id
_entity.type
_entity.pdbx_description
1 polymer ?
#
loop_
_entity_poly.entity_id
_entity_poly.type
_entity_poly.pdbx_seq_one_letter_code
_entity_poly.pdbx_strand_id
1 'polypeptide(L)'
;MFSPALWARLCLALLCLSPLTLAHAAPTPGETDLIRERQNRLLEEQRRRLEELKDLPGQEAKPTQPTAPADTRCFPIKTIELKGADSLSARERERLLKPYIGQCLGVPQLNELLKVITDHYIEKGLVTSRAYLPQ
;
A
#
# COMPACT_ATOMS: atom_id res chain seq x y z
N MET A 1 59.77 -27.64 42.58
CA MET A 1 59.63 -26.42 43.42
C MET A 1 59.42 -25.24 42.48
N PHE A 2 58.17 -24.80 42.29
CA PHE A 2 57.87 -23.63 41.44
C PHE A 2 58.28 -22.35 42.17
N SER A 3 59.04 -21.47 41.50
CA SER A 3 59.57 -20.26 42.12
C SER A 3 58.43 -19.25 42.35
N PRO A 4 58.21 -18.76 43.58
CA PRO A 4 57.07 -17.88 43.91
C PRO A 4 57.06 -16.58 43.09
N ALA A 5 58.22 -16.14 42.60
CA ALA A 5 58.38 -14.99 41.74
C ALA A 5 57.76 -15.17 40.33
N LEU A 6 57.75 -16.39 39.79
CA LEU A 6 57.12 -16.68 38.49
C LEU A 6 55.60 -16.61 38.59
N TRP A 7 55.04 -17.06 39.72
CA TRP A 7 53.61 -17.01 39.97
C TRP A 7 53.11 -15.57 40.18
N ALA A 8 53.85 -14.75 40.92
CA ALA A 8 53.54 -13.34 41.10
C ALA A 8 53.53 -12.57 39.76
N ARG A 9 54.51 -12.85 38.88
CA ARG A 9 54.57 -12.23 37.54
C ARG A 9 53.44 -12.68 36.63
N LEU A 10 53.05 -13.96 36.70
CA LEU A 10 51.94 -14.49 35.92
C LEU A 10 50.60 -13.88 36.35
N CYS A 11 50.37 -13.75 37.66
CA CYS A 11 49.16 -13.13 38.20
C CYS A 11 49.07 -11.64 37.84
N LEU A 12 50.19 -10.90 37.90
CA LEU A 12 50.22 -9.49 37.54
C LEU A 12 49.94 -9.29 36.04
N ALA A 13 50.51 -10.15 35.18
CA ALA A 13 50.22 -10.12 33.74
C ALA A 13 48.74 -10.44 33.46
N LEU A 14 48.16 -11.44 34.15
CA LEU A 14 46.75 -11.80 33.98
C LEU A 14 45.80 -10.66 34.42
N LEU A 15 46.17 -9.92 35.46
CA LEU A 15 45.42 -8.74 35.94
C LEU A 15 45.49 -7.56 34.96
N CYS A 16 46.62 -7.38 34.25
CA CYS A 16 46.75 -6.35 33.23
C CYS A 16 46.07 -6.70 31.90
N LEU A 17 45.80 -7.98 31.63
CA LEU A 17 45.08 -8.45 30.45
C LEU A 17 43.55 -8.50 30.64
N SER A 18 43.01 -8.17 31.82
CA SER A 18 41.57 -8.08 32.00
C SER A 18 41.03 -6.94 31.12
N PRO A 19 40.08 -7.20 30.19
CA PRO A 19 39.47 -6.14 29.42
C PRO A 19 38.79 -5.20 30.41
N LEU A 20 39.18 -3.92 30.40
CA LEU A 20 38.42 -2.91 31.12
C LEU A 20 36.99 -3.00 30.60
N THR A 21 36.08 -3.47 31.45
CA THR A 21 34.65 -3.43 31.16
C THR A 21 34.30 -1.97 30.98
N LEU A 22 34.05 -1.55 29.74
CA LEU A 22 33.44 -0.27 29.44
C LEU A 22 32.11 -0.22 30.19
N ALA A 23 32.09 0.50 31.31
CA ALA A 23 30.87 0.82 32.01
C ALA A 23 30.00 1.63 31.03
N HIS A 24 28.96 0.99 30.47
CA HIS A 24 27.91 1.73 29.78
C HIS A 24 27.20 2.55 30.84
N ALA A 25 27.42 3.87 30.81
CA ALA A 25 26.62 4.78 31.60
C ALA A 25 25.14 4.54 31.23
N ALA A 26 24.32 4.24 32.23
CA ALA A 26 22.88 4.15 32.04
C ALA A 26 22.39 5.52 31.55
N PRO A 27 21.51 5.57 30.53
CA PRO A 27 20.99 6.84 30.04
C PRO A 27 20.34 7.58 31.21
N THR A 28 20.72 8.84 31.36
CA THR A 28 20.14 9.69 32.40
C THR A 28 18.63 9.88 32.14
N PRO A 29 17.82 10.20 33.16
CA PRO A 29 16.39 10.44 32.97
C PRO A 29 16.10 11.46 31.85
N GLY A 30 16.89 12.54 31.77
CA GLY A 30 16.79 13.54 30.70
C GLY A 30 17.17 13.03 29.32
N GLU A 31 18.18 12.17 29.18
CA GLU A 31 18.51 11.53 27.89
C GLU A 31 17.41 10.58 27.43
N THR A 32 16.77 9.88 28.37
CA THR A 32 15.65 8.98 28.06
C THR A 32 14.45 9.76 27.53
N ASP A 33 14.15 10.92 28.12
CA ASP A 33 13.07 11.81 27.67
C ASP A 33 13.34 12.36 26.26
N LEU A 34 14.58 12.78 25.97
CA LEU A 34 14.97 13.25 24.64
C LEU A 34 14.86 12.14 23.58
N ILE A 35 15.25 10.91 23.91
CA ILE A 35 15.12 9.75 23.02
C ILE A 35 13.63 9.48 22.74
N ARG A 36 12.77 9.54 23.77
CA ARG A 36 11.34 9.31 23.63
C ARG A 36 10.65 10.38 22.78
N GLU A 37 11.00 11.65 22.98
CA GLU A 37 10.49 12.76 22.16
C GLU A 37 10.85 12.55 20.67
N ARG A 38 12.11 12.19 20.39
CA ARG A 38 12.57 11.95 19.02
C ARG A 38 11.82 10.79 18.35
N GLN A 39 11.58 9.70 19.07
CA GLN A 39 10.81 8.57 18.54
C GLN A 39 9.37 8.96 18.21
N ASN A 40 8.72 9.73 19.09
CA ASN A 40 7.35 10.18 18.87
C ASN A 40 7.24 11.07 17.62
N ARG A 41 8.17 12.02 17.44
CA ARG A 41 8.20 12.86 16.22
C ARG A 41 8.31 12.03 14.95
N LEU A 42 9.19 11.02 14.93
CA LEU A 42 9.33 10.13 13.78
C LEU A 42 8.04 9.37 13.48
N LEU A 43 7.36 8.86 14.51
CA LEU A 43 6.08 8.18 14.34
C LEU A 43 4.98 9.11 13.82
N GLU A 44 4.93 10.34 14.32
CA GLU A 44 3.99 11.37 13.83
C GLU A 44 4.27 11.73 12.37
N GLU A 45 5.54 11.91 11.98
CA GLU A 45 5.92 12.18 10.59
C GLU A 45 5.54 11.02 9.66
N GLN A 46 5.77 9.77 10.07
CA GLN A 46 5.37 8.59 9.29
C GLN A 46 3.85 8.51 9.13
N ARG A 47 3.09 8.76 10.21
CA ARG A 47 1.62 8.79 10.16
C ARG A 47 1.12 9.88 9.22
N ARG A 48 1.67 11.08 9.33
CA ARG A 48 1.29 12.22 8.48
C ARG A 48 1.55 11.95 7.01
N ARG A 49 2.69 11.36 6.66
CA ARG A 49 2.97 10.91 5.29
C ARG A 49 1.95 9.89 4.82
N LEU A 50 1.64 8.89 5.63
CA LEU A 50 0.68 7.85 5.24
C LEU A 50 -0.71 8.44 4.99
N GLU A 51 -1.12 9.41 5.81
CA GLU A 51 -2.39 10.11 5.64
C GLU A 51 -2.40 10.98 4.38
N GLU A 52 -1.31 11.68 4.07
CA GLU A 52 -1.14 12.42 2.81
C GLU A 52 -1.20 11.48 1.60
N LEU A 53 -0.54 10.31 1.65
CA LEU A 53 -0.62 9.29 0.60
C LEU A 53 -2.04 8.74 0.41
N LYS A 54 -2.81 8.59 1.48
CA LYS A 54 -4.21 8.14 1.41
C LYS A 54 -5.14 9.21 0.83
N ASP A 55 -4.83 10.48 1.08
CA ASP A 55 -5.60 11.63 0.57
C ASP A 55 -5.26 11.95 -0.90
N LEU A 56 -4.22 11.31 -1.47
CA LEU A 56 -3.94 11.44 -2.89
C LEU A 56 -5.17 11.00 -3.71
N PRO A 57 -5.62 11.83 -4.67
CA PRO A 57 -6.76 11.51 -5.50
C PRO A 57 -6.44 10.29 -6.37
N GLY A 58 -6.94 9.13 -5.97
CA GLY A 58 -6.67 7.87 -6.64
C GLY A 58 -7.53 6.71 -6.16
N GLN A 59 -8.20 6.86 -5.00
CA GLN A 59 -9.09 5.84 -4.48
C GLN A 59 -10.42 6.47 -4.05
N GLU A 60 -11.50 5.86 -4.54
CA GLU A 60 -12.90 6.08 -4.17
C GLU A 60 -13.64 7.22 -4.87
N ALA A 61 -14.11 6.93 -6.08
CA ALA A 61 -15.52 7.18 -6.39
C ALA A 61 -16.24 5.84 -6.35
N LYS A 62 -16.84 5.50 -5.21
CA LYS A 62 -17.81 4.40 -5.13
C LYS A 62 -18.84 4.64 -6.24
N PRO A 63 -19.11 3.68 -7.14
CA PRO A 63 -20.07 3.90 -8.21
C PRO A 63 -21.44 4.15 -7.59
N THR A 64 -21.82 5.42 -7.52
CA THR A 64 -23.18 5.83 -7.17
C THR A 64 -24.05 5.35 -8.31
N GLN A 65 -24.99 4.46 -8.02
CA GLN A 65 -25.98 4.04 -9.01
C GLN A 65 -26.57 5.29 -9.68
N PRO A 66 -26.55 5.41 -11.02
CA PRO A 66 -27.07 6.59 -11.66
C PRO A 66 -28.59 6.67 -11.44
N THR A 67 -29.01 7.54 -10.51
CA THR A 67 -30.40 8.06 -10.43
C THR A 67 -30.60 9.17 -11.48
N ALA A 68 -29.97 9.04 -12.65
CA ALA A 68 -30.21 9.95 -13.75
C ALA A 68 -31.52 9.53 -14.44
N PRO A 69 -32.42 10.47 -14.77
CA PRO A 69 -33.58 10.14 -15.58
C PRO A 69 -33.07 9.52 -16.87
N ALA A 70 -33.70 8.41 -17.28
CA ALA A 70 -33.37 7.73 -18.51
C ALA A 70 -33.33 8.77 -19.64
N ASP A 71 -32.12 9.02 -20.15
CA ASP A 71 -31.93 9.75 -21.37
C ASP A 71 -32.90 9.13 -22.38
N THR A 72 -33.78 9.92 -23.00
CA THR A 72 -34.92 9.37 -23.77
C THR A 72 -34.46 8.53 -24.96
N ARG A 73 -33.16 8.61 -25.29
CA ARG A 73 -32.47 7.75 -26.25
C ARG A 73 -31.52 6.81 -25.53
N CYS A 74 -31.88 5.53 -25.49
CA CYS A 74 -31.03 4.44 -25.05
C CYS A 74 -30.85 3.43 -26.18
N PHE A 75 -29.77 2.65 -26.11
CA PHE A 75 -29.42 1.64 -27.10
C PHE A 75 -29.65 0.24 -26.50
N PRO A 76 -30.42 -0.63 -27.16
CA PRO A 76 -30.59 -2.01 -26.70
C PRO A 76 -29.28 -2.78 -26.95
N ILE A 77 -28.58 -3.15 -25.88
CA ILE A 77 -27.30 -3.83 -25.96
C ILE A 77 -27.52 -5.34 -25.98
N LYS A 78 -27.20 -5.98 -27.11
CA LYS A 78 -27.26 -7.45 -27.24
C LYS A 78 -25.97 -8.12 -26.81
N THR A 79 -24.84 -7.52 -27.15
CA THR A 79 -23.50 -8.07 -26.92
C THR A 79 -22.53 -6.96 -26.58
N ILE A 80 -21.54 -7.29 -25.75
CA ILE A 80 -20.42 -6.41 -25.39
C ILE A 80 -19.15 -7.24 -25.51
N GLU A 81 -18.16 -6.74 -26.25
CA GLU A 81 -16.87 -7.39 -26.43
C GLU A 81 -15.75 -6.50 -25.93
N LEU A 82 -14.85 -7.06 -25.12
CA LEU A 82 -13.64 -6.37 -24.65
C LEU A 82 -12.45 -6.80 -25.48
N LYS A 83 -11.92 -5.87 -26.29
CA LYS A 83 -10.69 -6.06 -27.09
C LYS A 83 -9.47 -5.64 -26.28
N GLY A 84 -8.36 -6.39 -26.39
CA GLY A 84 -7.10 -6.10 -25.68
C GLY A 84 -7.15 -6.32 -24.16
N ALA A 85 -8.11 -7.10 -23.66
CA ALA A 85 -8.35 -7.30 -22.23
C ALA A 85 -7.68 -8.57 -21.67
N ASP A 86 -6.51 -8.96 -22.16
CA ASP A 86 -5.88 -10.26 -21.89
C ASP A 86 -5.54 -10.51 -20.41
N SER A 87 -5.41 -9.44 -19.62
CA SER A 87 -5.25 -9.52 -18.15
C SER A 87 -6.53 -9.87 -17.39
N LEU A 88 -7.69 -9.88 -18.05
CA LEU A 88 -8.98 -10.31 -17.50
C LEU A 88 -9.32 -11.71 -17.99
N SER A 89 -9.54 -12.63 -17.06
CA SER A 89 -10.05 -13.98 -17.34
C SER A 89 -11.47 -13.92 -17.91
N ALA A 90 -11.87 -14.96 -18.64
CA ALA A 90 -13.22 -15.05 -19.22
C ALA A 90 -14.33 -14.87 -18.16
N ARG A 91 -14.13 -15.45 -16.97
CA ARG A 91 -15.07 -15.34 -15.85
C ARG A 91 -15.18 -13.92 -15.28
N GLU A 92 -14.07 -13.19 -15.19
CA GLU A 92 -14.07 -11.78 -14.77
C GLU A 92 -14.82 -10.92 -15.81
N ARG A 93 -14.50 -11.09 -17.10
CA ARG A 93 -15.19 -10.37 -18.19
C ARG A 93 -16.70 -10.65 -18.14
N GLU A 94 -17.11 -11.91 -18.05
CA GLU A 94 -18.53 -12.27 -17.98
C GLU A 94 -19.22 -11.63 -16.76
N ARG A 95 -18.60 -11.70 -15.58
CA ARG A 95 -19.15 -11.10 -14.36
C ARG A 95 -19.34 -9.58 -14.48
N LEU A 96 -18.37 -8.88 -15.07
CA LEU A 96 -18.42 -7.43 -15.25
C LEU A 96 -19.49 -7.01 -16.27
N LEU A 97 -19.65 -7.78 -17.36
CA LEU A 97 -20.53 -7.43 -18.48
C LEU A 97 -21.99 -7.86 -18.27
N LYS A 98 -22.22 -8.97 -17.54
CA LYS A 98 -23.55 -9.58 -17.36
C LYS A 98 -24.67 -8.61 -16.94
N PRO A 99 -24.45 -7.63 -16.04
CA PRO A 99 -25.50 -6.68 -15.66
C PRO A 99 -25.97 -5.75 -16.79
N TYR A 100 -25.16 -5.57 -17.83
CA TYR A 100 -25.38 -4.59 -18.89
C TYR A 100 -25.91 -5.21 -20.19
N ILE A 101 -25.75 -6.53 -20.36
CA ILE A 101 -26.26 -7.26 -21.52
C ILE A 101 -27.80 -7.40 -21.43
N GLY A 102 -28.49 -7.15 -22.54
CA GLY A 102 -29.94 -7.20 -22.63
C GLY A 102 -30.66 -5.97 -22.05
N GLN A 103 -29.90 -4.96 -21.60
CA GLN A 103 -30.42 -3.70 -21.08
C GLN A 103 -30.45 -2.62 -22.16
N CYS A 104 -31.29 -1.61 -21.97
CA CYS A 104 -31.23 -0.38 -22.76
C CYS A 104 -30.30 0.60 -22.05
N LEU A 105 -29.12 0.85 -22.62
CA LEU A 105 -28.10 1.71 -22.01
C LEU A 105 -28.06 3.07 -22.72
N GLY A 106 -28.15 4.14 -21.95
CA GLY A 106 -27.81 5.49 -22.41
C GLY A 106 -26.32 5.78 -22.22
N VAL A 107 -25.89 6.98 -22.63
CA VAL A 107 -24.50 7.45 -22.46
C VAL A 107 -24.03 7.37 -21.00
N PRO A 108 -24.82 7.76 -19.99
CA PRO A 108 -24.40 7.66 -18.59
C PRO A 108 -24.11 6.22 -18.16
N GLN A 109 -24.95 5.26 -18.57
CA GLN A 109 -24.77 3.85 -18.21
C GLN A 109 -23.59 3.21 -18.94
N LEU A 110 -23.30 3.64 -20.18
CA LEU A 110 -22.11 3.20 -20.91
C LEU A 110 -20.82 3.73 -20.25
N ASN A 111 -20.80 4.99 -19.84
CA ASN A 111 -19.66 5.56 -19.11
C ASN A 111 -19.45 4.86 -17.76
N GLU A 112 -20.53 4.50 -17.08
CA GLU A 112 -20.47 3.71 -15.85
C GLU A 112 -19.85 2.32 -16.08
N LEU A 113 -20.25 1.63 -17.16
CA LEU A 113 -19.62 0.36 -17.53
C LEU A 113 -18.11 0.51 -17.77
N LEU A 114 -17.67 1.54 -18.51
CA LEU A 114 -16.25 1.81 -18.73
C LEU A 114 -15.50 2.06 -17.42
N LYS A 115 -16.13 2.79 -16.49
CA LYS A 115 -15.60 3.05 -15.16
C LYS A 115 -15.45 1.76 -14.36
N VAL A 116 -16.50 0.94 -14.28
CA VAL A 116 -16.47 -0.36 -13.57
C VAL A 116 -15.35 -1.27 -14.09
N ILE A 117 -15.15 -1.33 -15.41
CA ILE A 117 -14.04 -2.09 -15.99
C ILE A 117 -12.69 -1.50 -15.56
N THR A 118 -12.52 -0.18 -15.67
CA THR A 118 -11.27 0.51 -15.32
C THR A 118 -10.93 0.36 -13.84
N ASP A 119 -11.92 0.50 -12.96
CA ASP A 119 -11.77 0.30 -11.52
C ASP A 119 -11.30 -1.12 -11.21
N HIS A 120 -11.82 -2.12 -11.92
CA HIS A 120 -11.36 -3.51 -11.77
C HIS A 120 -9.89 -3.70 -12.18
N TYR A 121 -9.41 -2.96 -13.19
CA TYR A 121 -7.97 -2.95 -13.52
C TYR A 121 -7.16 -2.32 -12.38
N ILE A 122 -7.63 -1.22 -11.79
CA ILE A 122 -6.96 -0.55 -10.67
C ILE A 122 -6.90 -1.47 -9.44
N GLU A 123 -7.99 -2.17 -9.12
CA GLU A 123 -8.03 -3.17 -8.04
C GLU A 123 -7.00 -4.29 -8.23
N LYS A 124 -6.68 -4.63 -9.49
CA LYS A 124 -5.63 -5.61 -9.84
C LYS A 124 -4.21 -5.00 -9.88
N GLY A 125 -4.04 -3.72 -9.56
CA GLY A 125 -2.77 -3.00 -9.58
C GLY A 125 -2.37 -2.47 -10.97
N LEU A 126 -3.25 -2.54 -11.96
CA LEU A 126 -2.98 -2.13 -13.34
C LEU A 126 -3.40 -0.66 -13.57
N VAL A 127 -2.75 0.26 -12.84
CA VAL A 127 -3.15 1.70 -12.78
C VAL A 127 -3.03 2.46 -14.11
N THR A 128 -2.25 1.96 -15.07
CA THR A 128 -2.10 2.56 -16.40
C THR A 128 -3.08 2.00 -17.44
N SER A 129 -4.01 1.14 -17.04
CA SER A 129 -4.99 0.50 -17.93
C SER A 129 -6.36 1.18 -17.82
N ARG A 130 -7.02 1.43 -18.96
CA ARG A 130 -8.34 2.06 -19.01
C ARG A 130 -9.18 1.54 -20.18
N ALA A 131 -10.50 1.43 -19.98
CA ALA A 131 -11.45 1.05 -21.01
C ALA A 131 -11.98 2.28 -21.79
N TYR A 132 -12.21 2.12 -23.09
CA TYR A 132 -12.76 3.15 -23.98
C TYR A 132 -13.74 2.53 -24.98
N LEU A 133 -14.67 3.33 -25.49
CA LEU A 133 -15.50 2.94 -26.64
C LEU A 133 -14.71 3.12 -27.95
N PRO A 134 -14.84 2.20 -28.91
CA PRO A 134 -14.25 2.36 -30.23
C PRO A 134 -14.91 3.55 -30.98
N GLN A 135 -14.16 4.15 -31.90
CA GLN A 135 -14.67 5.17 -32.83
C GLN A 135 -15.62 4.58 -33.87
#